data_AF-A0A3B8MIW0-F1
#
_entry.id   AF-A0A3B8MIW0-F1
#
_cell.length_a   1.000
_cell.length_b   1.000
_cell.length_c   1.000
_cell.angle_alpha   90.00
_cell.angle_beta   90.00
_cell.angle_gamma   90.00
#
_symmetry.space_group_name_H-M   'P 1'
#
loop_
_entity.id
_entity.type
_entity.pdbx_description
1 polymer ?
#
loop_
_entity_poly.entity_id
_entity_poly.type
_entity_poly.pdbx_seq_one_letter_code
_entity_poly.pdbx_strand_id
1 'polypeptide(L)'
;KHVDTGMGFERICSILQGANSNYETDLFLPLIAAVSEITRQPLTPDNRVPIQVISDHIRSLSFSIADGALPSNEGRGYVLRRILRRAARYGRTLDMTEPFIYKLVSTVTEVMGQSFPELTAKQDHIERVIRAEEEGFNKTLDRGIEIFESVSAPGHISG
;
A
#
# COMPACT_ATOMS: atom_id res chain seq x y z
N LYS A 1 28.83 -16.35 23.90
CA LYS A 1 28.68 -14.96 23.39
C LYS A 1 28.16 -15.05 21.96
N HIS A 2 27.09 -14.35 21.63
CA HIS A 2 26.54 -14.29 20.27
C HIS A 2 26.59 -12.84 19.77
N VAL A 3 26.76 -12.68 18.46
CA VAL A 3 26.69 -11.40 17.76
C VAL A 3 25.53 -11.49 16.77
N ASP A 4 24.70 -10.46 16.73
CA ASP A 4 23.56 -10.32 15.82
C ASP A 4 23.77 -9.07 14.95
N THR A 5 23.60 -9.20 13.63
CA THR A 5 23.77 -8.08 12.69
C THR A 5 22.57 -7.99 11.76
N GLY A 6 22.09 -6.77 11.54
CA GLY A 6 21.04 -6.45 10.58
C GLY A 6 21.48 -5.29 9.70
N MET A 7 21.22 -5.41 8.40
CA MET A 7 21.46 -4.35 7.43
C MET A 7 20.24 -4.23 6.54
N GLY A 8 19.66 -3.03 6.45
CA GLY A 8 18.43 -2.81 5.68
C GLY A 8 18.69 -2.95 4.19
N PHE A 9 18.12 -3.98 3.56
CA PHE A 9 18.37 -4.34 2.17
C PHE A 9 18.08 -3.17 1.21
N GLU A 10 16.92 -2.53 1.34
CA GLU A 10 16.51 -1.40 0.49
C GLU A 10 17.47 -0.21 0.59
N ARG A 11 18.06 0.00 1.77
CA ARG A 11 19.02 1.08 2.00
C ARG A 11 20.38 0.78 1.37
N ILE A 12 20.83 -0.48 1.41
CA ILE A 12 22.06 -0.86 0.69
C ILE A 12 21.81 -0.71 -0.81
N CYS A 13 20.67 -1.17 -1.32
CA CYS A 13 20.30 -1.03 -2.72
C CYS A 13 20.33 0.44 -3.16
N SER A 14 19.77 1.36 -2.36
CA SER A 14 19.79 2.79 -2.72
C SER A 14 21.22 3.33 -2.81
N ILE A 15 22.11 2.93 -1.90
CA ILE A 15 23.53 3.33 -1.92
C ILE A 15 24.24 2.74 -3.15
N LEU A 16 24.09 1.44 -3.40
CA LEU A 16 24.75 0.74 -4.52
C LEU A 16 24.27 1.24 -5.89
N GLN A 17 23.02 1.65 -5.99
CA GLN A 17 22.42 2.17 -7.22
C GLN A 17 22.60 3.69 -7.39
N GLY A 18 23.20 4.38 -6.41
CA GLY A 18 23.35 5.84 -6.44
C GLY A 18 22.02 6.61 -6.35
N ALA A 19 20.99 5.98 -5.78
CA ALA A 19 19.66 6.55 -5.60
C ALA A 19 19.59 7.46 -4.37
N ASN A 20 18.80 8.54 -4.43
CA ASN A 20 18.66 9.48 -3.31
C ASN A 20 17.65 9.01 -2.25
N SER A 21 16.94 7.92 -2.53
CA SER A 21 15.87 7.38 -1.71
C SER A 21 15.70 5.88 -1.96
N ASN A 22 15.21 5.14 -0.96
CA ASN A 22 14.81 3.74 -1.13
C ASN A 22 13.74 3.58 -2.23
N TYR A 23 12.89 4.59 -2.42
CA TYR A 23 11.82 4.59 -3.42
C TYR A 23 12.32 4.80 -4.86
N GLU A 24 13.59 5.12 -5.04
CA GLU A 24 14.23 5.30 -6.35
C GLU A 24 15.05 4.05 -6.75
N THR A 25 14.82 2.92 -6.09
CA THR A 25 15.50 1.65 -6.38
C THR A 25 14.69 0.76 -7.32
N ASP A 26 15.36 -0.21 -7.93
CA ASP A 26 14.75 -1.32 -8.68
C ASP A 26 13.65 -2.09 -7.91
N LEU A 27 13.66 -2.06 -6.58
CA LEU A 27 12.62 -2.65 -5.74
C LEU A 27 11.30 -1.85 -5.71
N PHE A 28 11.36 -0.53 -5.88
CA PHE A 28 10.20 0.35 -5.73
C PHE A 28 9.76 1.03 -7.01
N LEU A 29 10.68 1.30 -7.95
CA LEU A 29 10.35 1.95 -9.22
C LEU A 29 9.26 1.20 -10.01
N PRO A 30 9.25 -0.15 -10.11
CA PRO A 30 8.16 -0.86 -10.77
C PRO A 30 6.80 -0.67 -10.08
N LEU A 31 6.77 -0.66 -8.74
CA LEU A 31 5.54 -0.45 -7.97
C LEU A 31 5.02 0.98 -8.12
N ILE A 32 5.92 1.97 -8.08
CA ILE A 32 5.59 3.38 -8.28
C ILE A 32 5.02 3.60 -9.69
N ALA A 33 5.62 2.97 -10.69
CA ALA A 33 5.14 3.02 -12.08
C ALA A 33 3.75 2.37 -12.19
N ALA A 34 3.55 1.19 -11.61
CA ALA A 34 2.27 0.49 -11.62
C ALA A 34 1.14 1.29 -10.92
N VAL A 35 1.44 1.92 -9.77
CA VAL A 35 0.48 2.80 -9.09
C VAL A 35 0.11 3.97 -10.01
N SER A 36 1.11 4.63 -10.61
CA SER A 36 0.91 5.77 -11.51
C SER A 36 0.08 5.39 -12.74
N GLU A 37 0.30 4.20 -13.30
CA GLU A 37 -0.44 3.67 -14.45
C GLU A 37 -1.90 3.38 -14.09
N ILE A 38 -2.12 2.68 -12.97
CA ILE A 38 -3.47 2.31 -12.52
C ILE A 38 -4.29 3.56 -12.16
N THR A 39 -3.68 4.55 -11.52
CA THR A 39 -4.35 5.81 -11.14
C THR A 39 -4.43 6.80 -12.30
N ARG A 40 -3.69 6.55 -13.39
CA ARG A 40 -3.50 7.48 -14.52
C ARG A 40 -2.95 8.83 -14.07
N GLN A 41 -2.20 8.87 -12.98
CA GLN A 41 -1.55 10.08 -12.48
C GLN A 41 -0.03 9.89 -12.51
N PRO A 42 0.72 10.72 -13.26
CA PRO A 42 2.17 10.64 -13.25
C PRO A 42 2.71 11.02 -11.86
N LEU A 43 3.89 10.51 -11.50
CA LEU A 43 4.58 10.90 -10.28
C LEU A 43 4.99 12.39 -10.34
N THR A 44 4.43 13.19 -9.44
CA THR A 44 4.76 14.61 -9.21
C THR A 44 5.13 14.84 -7.75
N PRO A 45 5.69 16.01 -7.38
CA PRO A 45 5.93 16.33 -5.96
C PRO A 45 4.67 16.26 -5.09
N ASP A 46 3.50 16.64 -5.62
CA ASP A 46 2.24 16.72 -4.86
C ASP A 46 1.64 15.35 -4.55
N ASN A 47 1.78 14.38 -5.46
CA ASN A 47 1.26 13.02 -5.29
C ASN A 47 2.32 11.97 -4.91
N ARG A 48 3.57 12.40 -4.72
CA ARG A 48 4.70 11.54 -4.33
C ARG A 48 4.40 10.72 -3.07
N VAL A 49 3.86 11.36 -2.04
CA VAL A 49 3.56 10.71 -0.76
C VAL A 49 2.47 9.63 -0.93
N PRO A 50 1.29 9.93 -1.51
CA PRO A 50 0.30 8.90 -1.81
C PRO A 50 0.86 7.68 -2.56
N ILE A 51 1.61 7.93 -3.64
CA ILE A 51 2.15 6.86 -4.50
C ILE A 51 3.16 6.00 -3.73
N GLN A 52 4.08 6.61 -2.98
CA GLN A 52 5.07 5.90 -2.16
C GLN A 52 4.40 5.08 -1.06
N VAL A 53 3.39 5.64 -0.38
CA VAL A 53 2.65 4.93 0.68
C VAL A 53 1.92 3.71 0.12
N ILE A 54 1.22 3.84 -1.01
CA ILE A 54 0.52 2.71 -1.62
C ILE A 54 1.52 1.61 -2.01
N SER A 55 2.66 1.99 -2.62
CA SER A 55 3.72 1.07 -3.04
C SER A 55 4.34 0.30 -1.86
N ASP A 56 4.57 0.96 -0.74
CA ASP A 56 5.07 0.33 0.49
C ASP A 56 4.03 -0.58 1.15
N HIS A 57 2.79 -0.10 1.22
CA HIS A 57 1.71 -0.80 1.89
C HIS A 57 1.30 -2.07 1.15
N ILE A 58 1.30 -2.08 -0.19
CA ILE A 58 1.03 -3.31 -0.93
C ILE A 58 2.09 -4.38 -0.66
N ARG A 59 3.38 -4.03 -0.58
CA ARG A 59 4.43 -4.99 -0.20
C ARG A 59 4.15 -5.59 1.17
N SER A 60 3.91 -4.74 2.17
CA SER A 60 3.63 -5.17 3.55
C SER A 60 2.41 -6.09 3.64
N LEU A 61 1.32 -5.75 2.94
CA LEU A 61 0.10 -6.54 2.90
C LEU A 61 0.33 -7.88 2.21
N SER A 62 0.98 -7.89 1.05
CA SER A 62 1.25 -9.11 0.28
C SER A 62 2.06 -10.13 1.08
N PHE A 63 3.16 -9.71 1.71
CA PHE A 63 3.95 -10.60 2.56
C PHE A 63 3.15 -11.10 3.77
N SER A 64 2.46 -10.20 4.47
CA SER A 64 1.72 -10.60 5.66
C SER A 64 0.62 -11.62 5.35
N ILE A 65 -0.08 -11.45 4.23
CA ILE A 65 -1.13 -12.39 3.79
C ILE A 65 -0.51 -13.68 3.25
N ALA A 66 0.62 -13.61 2.56
CA ALA A 66 1.38 -14.79 2.16
C ALA A 66 1.80 -15.63 3.38
N ASP A 67 2.15 -14.99 4.50
CA ASP A 67 2.48 -15.65 5.77
C ASP A 67 1.24 -16.12 6.57
N GLY A 68 0.03 -15.91 6.04
CA GLY A 68 -1.22 -16.37 6.63
C GLY A 68 -1.88 -15.41 7.61
N ALA A 69 -1.37 -14.19 7.77
CA ALA A 69 -2.05 -13.16 8.55
C ALA A 69 -3.17 -12.51 7.72
N LEU A 70 -4.34 -12.31 8.34
CA LEU A 70 -5.51 -11.71 7.69
C LEU A 70 -5.93 -10.41 8.39
N PRO A 71 -6.42 -9.41 7.66
CA PRO A 71 -7.05 -8.23 8.24
C PRO A 71 -8.17 -8.61 9.23
N SER A 72 -8.21 -7.97 10.39
CA SER A 72 -9.19 -8.26 11.44
C SER A 72 -9.43 -7.05 12.36
N ASN A 73 -10.31 -7.18 13.35
CA ASN A 73 -10.58 -6.14 14.34
C ASN A 73 -9.53 -6.08 15.46
N GLU A 74 -8.62 -7.06 15.58
CA GLU A 74 -7.75 -7.22 16.75
C GLU A 74 -6.33 -7.69 16.40
N GLY A 75 -5.39 -7.45 17.32
CA GLY A 75 -4.01 -7.92 17.20
C GLY A 75 -3.31 -7.53 15.90
N ARG A 76 -2.58 -8.48 15.30
CA ARG A 76 -1.85 -8.26 14.03
C ARG A 76 -2.80 -7.99 12.86
N GLY A 77 -3.98 -8.60 12.84
CA GLY A 77 -4.96 -8.37 11.79
C GLY A 77 -5.49 -6.93 11.79
N TYR A 78 -5.60 -6.29 12.97
CA TYR A 78 -5.95 -4.88 13.05
C TYR A 78 -4.90 -3.97 12.41
N VAL A 79 -3.61 -4.31 12.56
CA VAL A 79 -2.51 -3.58 11.92
C VAL A 79 -2.62 -3.68 10.40
N LEU A 80 -2.83 -4.89 9.86
CA LEU A 80 -2.99 -5.10 8.41
C LEU A 80 -4.19 -4.34 7.87
N ARG A 81 -5.31 -4.39 8.57
CA ARG A 81 -6.50 -3.61 8.22
C ARG A 81 -6.20 -2.12 8.15
N ARG A 82 -5.45 -1.58 9.12
CA ARG A 82 -5.06 -0.16 9.11
C ARG A 82 -4.16 0.21 7.94
N ILE A 83 -3.21 -0.66 7.59
CA ILE A 83 -2.32 -0.48 6.44
C ILE A 83 -3.15 -0.42 5.15
N LEU A 84 -4.06 -1.39 4.94
CA LEU A 84 -4.94 -1.43 3.78
C LEU A 84 -5.83 -0.18 3.69
N ARG A 85 -6.49 0.19 4.79
CA ARG A 85 -7.36 1.37 4.83
C ARG A 85 -6.60 2.67 4.58
N ARG A 86 -5.34 2.76 5.03
CA ARG A 86 -4.48 3.91 4.75
C ARG A 86 -4.12 3.99 3.27
N ALA A 87 -3.76 2.88 2.64
CA ALA A 87 -3.53 2.83 1.20
C ALA A 87 -4.78 3.23 0.41
N ALA A 88 -5.96 2.71 0.78
CA ALA A 88 -7.24 3.06 0.14
C ALA A 88 -7.58 4.55 0.30
N ARG A 89 -7.31 5.14 1.48
CA ARG A 89 -7.50 6.58 1.70
C ARG A 89 -6.56 7.43 0.83
N TYR A 90 -5.31 7.02 0.64
CA TYR A 90 -4.44 7.71 -0.33
C TYR A 90 -4.89 7.49 -1.77
N GLY A 91 -5.47 6.32 -2.08
CA GLY A 91 -6.16 6.09 -3.36
C GLY A 91 -7.20 7.16 -3.66
N ARG A 92 -7.98 7.61 -2.66
CA ARG A 92 -8.95 8.71 -2.83
C ARG A 92 -8.31 10.04 -3.20
N THR A 93 -7.10 10.32 -2.72
CA THR A 93 -6.35 11.52 -3.14
C THR A 93 -5.78 11.41 -4.56
N LEU A 94 -5.84 10.22 -5.15
CA LEU A 94 -5.46 9.91 -6.53
C LEU A 94 -6.69 9.59 -7.40
N ASP A 95 -7.87 10.07 -6.99
CA ASP A 95 -9.16 9.90 -7.68
C ASP A 95 -9.64 8.44 -7.84
N MET A 96 -9.13 7.51 -7.03
CA MET A 96 -9.54 6.11 -7.07
C MET A 96 -10.74 5.84 -6.16
N THR A 97 -11.90 5.60 -6.76
CA THR A 97 -13.14 5.23 -6.05
C THR A 97 -13.38 3.72 -6.02
N GLU A 98 -13.01 3.02 -7.09
CA GLU A 98 -13.12 1.58 -7.22
C GLU A 98 -11.91 0.84 -6.62
N PRO A 99 -12.09 -0.40 -6.13
CA PRO A 99 -10.98 -1.21 -5.62
C PRO A 99 -9.89 -1.39 -6.68
N PHE A 100 -8.65 -1.10 -6.30
CA PHE A 100 -7.51 -1.20 -7.21
C PHE A 100 -6.24 -1.75 -6.56
N ILE A 101 -6.12 -1.69 -5.23
CA ILE A 101 -4.89 -2.06 -4.53
C ILE A 101 -4.50 -3.52 -4.82
N TYR A 102 -5.49 -4.41 -4.92
CA TYR A 102 -5.26 -5.81 -5.25
C TYR A 102 -4.57 -6.02 -6.61
N LYS A 103 -4.73 -5.09 -7.57
CA LYS A 103 -4.10 -5.18 -8.90
C LYS A 103 -2.57 -5.00 -8.83
N LEU A 104 -2.06 -4.42 -7.75
CA LEU A 104 -0.62 -4.22 -7.55
C LEU A 104 0.09 -5.48 -7.03
N VAL A 105 -0.65 -6.53 -6.64
CA VAL A 105 -0.06 -7.77 -6.13
C VAL A 105 0.76 -8.49 -7.21
N SER A 106 0.34 -8.43 -8.47
CA SER A 106 1.11 -8.97 -9.60
C SER A 106 2.48 -8.31 -9.70
N THR A 107 2.54 -6.98 -9.62
CA THR A 107 3.81 -6.23 -9.65
C THR A 107 4.70 -6.57 -8.45
N VAL A 108 4.14 -6.74 -7.25
CA VAL A 108 4.92 -7.22 -6.09
C VAL A 108 5.51 -8.61 -6.36
N THR A 109 4.72 -9.49 -6.96
CA THR A 109 5.13 -10.86 -7.29
C THR A 109 6.21 -10.88 -8.39
N GLU A 110 6.12 -10.01 -9.38
CA GLU A 110 7.15 -9.86 -10.43
C GLU A 110 8.48 -9.39 -9.84
N VAL A 111 8.46 -8.40 -8.94
CA VAL A 111 9.67 -7.82 -8.35
C VAL A 111 10.32 -8.76 -7.33
N MET A 112 9.51 -9.48 -6.54
CA MET A 112 10.00 -10.19 -5.35
C MET A 112 9.80 -11.71 -5.38
N GLY A 113 8.95 -12.23 -6.28
CA GLY A 113 8.51 -13.63 -6.27
C GLY A 113 9.61 -14.65 -6.56
N GLN A 114 10.69 -14.28 -7.26
CA GLN A 114 11.84 -15.18 -7.42
C GLN A 114 12.52 -15.51 -6.08
N SER A 115 12.67 -14.51 -5.21
CA SER A 115 13.30 -14.68 -3.89
C SER A 115 12.31 -15.18 -2.84
N PHE A 116 11.02 -14.92 -3.05
CA PHE A 116 9.92 -15.25 -2.13
C PHE A 116 8.81 -16.01 -2.87
N PRO A 117 9.01 -17.30 -3.20
CA PRO A 117 8.09 -18.10 -4.02
C PRO A 117 6.68 -18.21 -3.45
N GLU A 118 6.52 -18.03 -2.14
CA GLU A 118 5.24 -17.99 -1.45
C GLU A 118 4.33 -16.86 -1.95
N LEU A 119 4.88 -15.74 -2.42
CA LEU A 119 4.12 -14.66 -3.04
C LEU A 119 3.46 -15.15 -4.33
N THR A 120 4.22 -15.80 -5.21
CA THR A 120 3.71 -16.38 -6.45
C THR A 120 2.71 -17.49 -6.19
N ALA A 121 3.02 -18.38 -5.24
CA ALA A 121 2.15 -19.50 -4.90
C ALA A 121 0.79 -19.07 -4.30
N LYS A 122 0.73 -17.89 -3.67
CA LYS A 122 -0.46 -17.38 -2.98
C LYS A 122 -1.05 -16.12 -3.61
N GLN A 123 -0.59 -15.71 -4.81
CA GLN A 123 -1.00 -14.47 -5.46
C GLN A 123 -2.53 -14.31 -5.50
N ASP A 124 -3.25 -15.29 -6.05
CA ASP A 124 -4.71 -15.29 -6.15
C ASP A 124 -5.42 -15.17 -4.77
N HIS A 125 -4.80 -15.70 -3.72
CA HIS A 125 -5.34 -15.57 -2.37
C HIS A 125 -5.15 -14.15 -1.83
N ILE A 126 -3.95 -13.60 -1.99
CA ILE A 126 -3.60 -12.24 -1.57
C ILE A 126 -4.51 -11.23 -2.27
N GLU A 127 -4.66 -11.35 -3.59
CA GLU A 127 -5.54 -10.47 -4.39
C GLU A 127 -6.98 -10.50 -3.89
N ARG A 128 -7.55 -11.68 -3.65
CA ARG A 128 -8.93 -11.82 -3.15
C ARG A 128 -9.11 -11.20 -1.76
N VAL A 129 -8.16 -11.40 -0.85
CA VAL A 129 -8.24 -10.85 0.52
C VAL A 129 -8.19 -9.32 0.47
N ILE A 130 -7.23 -8.76 -0.26
CA ILE A 130 -7.08 -7.31 -0.38
C ILE A 130 -8.32 -6.69 -1.03
N ARG A 131 -8.80 -7.28 -2.13
CA ARG A 131 -9.98 -6.80 -2.84
C ARG A 131 -11.22 -6.79 -1.95
N ALA A 132 -11.49 -7.87 -1.23
CA ALA A 132 -12.67 -7.97 -0.37
C ALA A 132 -12.65 -6.93 0.77
N GLU A 133 -11.49 -6.71 1.39
CA GLU A 133 -11.34 -5.71 2.46
C GLU A 133 -11.42 -4.27 1.91
N GLU A 134 -10.87 -4.01 0.72
CA GLU A 134 -10.96 -2.72 0.05
C GLU A 134 -12.41 -2.40 -0.36
N GLU A 135 -13.12 -3.35 -0.97
CA GLU A 135 -14.55 -3.22 -1.31
C GLU A 135 -15.42 -2.94 -0.08
N GLY A 136 -15.17 -3.65 1.02
CA GLY A 136 -15.87 -3.43 2.28
C GLY A 136 -15.59 -2.05 2.87
N PHE A 137 -14.34 -1.59 2.79
CA PHE A 137 -13.95 -0.30 3.34
C PHE A 137 -14.42 0.89 2.48
N ASN A 138 -14.35 0.81 1.15
CA ASN A 138 -14.73 1.91 0.27
C ASN A 138 -16.16 2.40 0.55
N LYS A 139 -17.11 1.46 0.73
CA LYS A 139 -18.49 1.77 1.13
C LYS A 139 -18.60 2.63 2.40
N THR A 140 -17.70 2.42 3.35
CA THR A 140 -17.66 3.18 4.61
C THR A 140 -16.86 4.47 4.50
N LEU A 141 -15.85 4.49 3.63
CA LEU A 141 -14.99 5.64 3.41
C LEU A 141 -15.74 6.79 2.75
N ASP A 142 -16.56 6.49 1.73
CA ASP A 142 -17.40 7.47 1.04
C ASP A 142 -18.26 8.27 2.04
N ARG A 143 -19.02 7.55 2.86
CA ARG A 143 -19.83 8.13 3.92
C ARG A 143 -19.00 8.92 4.93
N GLY A 144 -17.79 8.45 5.26
CA GLY A 144 -16.91 9.11 6.20
C GLY A 144 -16.39 10.46 5.69
N ILE A 145 -16.08 10.54 4.39
CA ILE A 145 -15.63 11.77 3.74
C ILE A 145 -16.78 12.78 3.66
N GLU A 146 -17.98 12.36 3.25
CA GLU A 146 -19.17 13.22 3.21
C GLU A 146 -19.48 13.86 4.57
N ILE A 147 -19.45 13.05 5.64
CA ILE A 147 -19.68 13.54 7.01
C ILE A 147 -18.57 14.52 7.39
N PHE A 148 -17.31 14.20 7.11
CA PHE A 148 -16.19 15.07 7.45
C PHE A 148 -16.28 16.43 6.74
N GLU A 149 -16.63 16.44 5.46
CA GLU A 149 -16.83 17.67 4.68
C GLU A 149 -17.99 18.50 5.23
N SER A 150 -19.11 17.86 5.58
CA SER A 150 -20.28 18.55 6.16
C SER A 150 -19.96 19.25 7.49
N VAL A 151 -19.11 18.65 8.33
CA VAL A 151 -18.71 19.20 9.64
C VAL A 151 -17.58 20.23 9.52
N SER A 152 -16.70 20.07 8.53
CA SER A 152 -15.55 20.95 8.31
C SER A 152 -15.90 22.21 7.50
N ALA A 153 -17.10 22.28 6.92
CA ALA A 153 -17.58 23.45 6.20
C ALA A 153 -17.66 24.67 7.14
N PRO A 154 -17.13 25.85 6.72
CA PRO A 154 -17.15 27.05 7.54
C PRO A 154 -18.60 27.50 7.78
N GLY A 155 -19.08 27.33 9.02
CA GLY A 155 -20.45 27.65 9.42
C GLY A 155 -21.02 26.77 10.54
N HIS A 156 -20.37 25.67 10.91
CA HIS A 156 -20.82 24.76 11.99
C HIS A 156 -19.96 24.78 13.26
N ILE A 157 -18.85 25.52 13.26
CA ILE A 157 -18.05 25.71 14.47
C ILE A 157 -18.48 27.04 15.11
N SER A 158 -19.57 27.01 15.87
CA SER A 158 -19.83 28.05 16.87
C SER A 158 -18.93 27.78 18.08
N GLY A 159 -17.75 28.41 18.08
CA GLY A 159 -16.95 28.63 19.28
C GLY A 159 -17.32 29.97 19.90
#